data_AF-A0A2S5WRY9-F1
#
_entry.id   AF-A0A2S5WRY9-F1
#
_cell.length_a   1.000
_cell.length_b   1.000
_cell.length_c   1.000
_cell.angle_alpha   90.00
_cell.angle_beta   90.00
_cell.angle_gamma   90.00
#
_symmetry.space_group_name_H-M   'P 1'
#
loop_
_entity.id
_entity.type
_entity.pdbx_description
1 polymer ?
#
loop_
_entity_poly.entity_id
_entity_poly.type
_entity_poly.pdbx_seq_one_letter_code
_entity_poly.pdbx_strand_id
1 'polypeptide(L)' 'MVFLASIALLVGAVFNVLVWPSFYRRVSNDPRARDENGRPTRFLTVHAVLVLTALVIGIAQALLGILLLTN' A
#
# COMPACT_ATOMS: atom_id res chain seq x y z
N MET A 1 -19.36 16.11 9.50
CA MET A 1 -19.10 15.09 8.46
C MET A 1 -17.71 15.24 7.83
N VAL A 2 -17.33 16.43 7.37
CA VAL A 2 -16.01 16.72 6.75
C VAL A 2 -14.84 16.29 7.64
N PHE A 3 -14.81 16.72 8.90
CA PHE A 3 -13.76 16.32 9.86
C PHE A 3 -13.57 14.80 9.97
N LEU A 4 -14.66 14.05 10.18
CA LEU A 4 -14.61 12.60 10.28
C LEU A 4 -14.10 11.95 8.99
N ALA A 5 -14.53 12.44 7.83
CA ALA A 5 -14.08 11.96 6.52
C ALA A 5 -12.57 12.20 6.34
N SER A 6 -12.06 13.39 6.70
CA SER A 6 -10.64 13.71 6.65
C SER A 6 -9.82 12.76 7.52
N ILE A 7 -10.26 12.54 8.77
CA ILE A 7 -9.58 11.61 9.68
C ILE A 7 -9.60 10.17 9.12
N ALA A 8 -10.73 9.70 8.59
CA ALA A 8 -10.82 8.37 8.00
C ALA A 8 -9.87 8.19 6.81
N LEU A 9 -9.73 9.20 5.94
CA LEU A 9 -8.78 9.19 4.83
C LEU A 9 -7.33 9.14 5.35
N LEU A 10 -6.98 9.98 6.33
CA LEU A 10 -5.63 10.00 6.89
C LEU A 10 -5.26 8.69 7.60
N VAL A 11 -6.19 8.10 8.35
CA VAL A 11 -6.00 6.78 8.97
C VAL A 11 -5.79 5.71 7.90
N GLY A 12 -6.58 5.72 6.82
CA GLY A 12 -6.40 4.83 5.68
C GLY A 12 -5.03 5.00 5.02
N ALA A 13 -4.56 6.23 4.85
CA ALA A 13 -3.23 6.52 4.31
C ALA A 13 -2.12 5.95 5.19
N VAL A 14 -2.19 6.19 6.52
CA VAL A 14 -1.24 5.65 7.49
C VAL A 14 -1.23 4.13 7.48
N PHE A 15 -2.39 3.49 7.46
CA PHE A 15 -2.51 2.04 7.34
C PHE A 15 -1.78 1.52 6.10
N ASN A 16 -2.02 2.12 4.93
CA ASN A 16 -1.39 1.69 3.69
C ASN A 16 0.15 1.77 3.75
N VAL A 17 0.68 2.88 4.26
CA VAL A 17 2.13 3.09 4.33
C VAL A 17 2.81 2.19 5.35
N LEU A 18 2.15 1.86 6.47
CA LEU A 18 2.73 1.02 7.50
C LEU A 18 2.63 -0.48 7.19
N VAL A 19 1.48 -0.93 6.68
CA VAL A 19 1.19 -2.36 6.55
C VAL A 19 1.78 -2.93 5.26
N TRP A 20 1.56 -2.29 4.12
CA TRP A 20 1.90 -2.89 2.83
C TRP A 20 3.41 -3.10 2.59
N PRO A 21 4.32 -2.21 3.01
CA PRO A 21 5.76 -2.48 2.86
C PRO A 21 6.23 -3.69 3.69
N SER A 22 5.70 -3.85 4.89
CA SER A 22 6.02 -5.00 5.75
C SER A 22 5.46 -6.30 5.17
N PHE A 23 4.24 -6.26 4.62
CA PHE A 23 3.63 -7.37 3.91
C PHE A 23 4.44 -7.75 2.66
N TYR A 24 4.84 -6.78 1.85
CA TYR A 24 5.64 -7.01 0.65
C TYR A 24 7.00 -7.65 0.96
N ARG A 25 7.63 -7.24 2.07
CA ARG A 25 8.87 -7.88 2.54
C ARG A 25 8.66 -9.36 2.83
N ARG A 26 7.54 -9.73 3.47
CA ARG A 26 7.21 -11.14 3.74
C ARG A 26 6.95 -11.91 2.44
N VAL A 27 6.18 -11.33 1.52
CA VAL A 27 5.90 -11.94 0.21
C VAL A 27 7.18 -12.15 -0.60
N SER A 28 8.11 -11.18 -0.58
CA SER A 28 9.38 -11.27 -1.30
C SER A 28 10.30 -12.38 -0.78
N ASN A 29 10.12 -12.77 0.48
CA ASN A 29 10.87 -13.86 1.13
C ASN A 29 10.14 -15.22 1.05
N ASP A 30 8.93 -15.27 0.49
CA ASP A 30 8.20 -16.53 0.31
C ASP A 30 8.94 -17.41 -0.72
N PRO A 31 9.05 -18.73 -0.50
CA PRO A 31 9.70 -19.65 -1.45
C PRO A 31 9.11 -19.58 -2.88
N ARG A 32 7.85 -19.18 -3.05
CA ARG A 32 7.19 -19.04 -4.35
C ARG A 32 7.56 -17.75 -5.07
N ALA A 33 8.22 -16.81 -4.41
CA ALA A 33 8.48 -15.47 -4.96
C ALA A 33 9.49 -15.49 -6.11
N ARG A 34 10.43 -16.44 -6.08
CA ARG A 34 11.47 -16.59 -7.09
C ARG A 34 11.54 -18.02 -7.59
N ASP A 35 11.87 -18.17 -8.87
CA ASP A 35 12.13 -19.48 -9.46
C ASP A 35 13.53 -20.01 -9.11
N GLU A 36 13.86 -21.20 -9.61
CA GLU A 36 15.15 -21.87 -9.40
C GLU A 36 16.36 -21.03 -9.87
N ASN A 37 16.14 -20.10 -10.81
CA ASN A 37 17.17 -19.19 -11.32
C ASN A 37 17.15 -17.82 -10.60
N GLY A 38 16.35 -17.68 -9.54
CA GLY A 38 16.20 -16.45 -8.77
C GLY A 38 15.33 -15.38 -9.44
N ARG A 39 14.64 -15.67 -10.56
CA ARG A 39 13.81 -14.71 -11.29
C ARG A 39 12.46 -14.51 -10.59
N PRO A 40 11.90 -13.30 -10.60
CA PRO A 40 10.58 -13.06 -10.01
C PRO A 40 9.50 -13.88 -10.72
N THR A 41 8.71 -14.61 -9.95
CA THR A 41 7.56 -15.35 -10.48
C THR A 41 6.33 -14.46 -10.60
N ARG A 42 5.27 -14.94 -11.28
CA ARG A 42 3.98 -14.25 -11.30
C ARG A 42 3.43 -13.98 -9.90
N PHE A 43 3.70 -14.86 -8.94
CA PHE A 43 3.29 -14.67 -7.55
C PHE A 43 3.88 -13.38 -6.98
N LEU A 44 5.20 -13.16 -7.15
CA LEU A 44 5.83 -11.93 -6.68
C LEU A 44 5.36 -10.70 -7.47
N THR A 45 5.24 -10.81 -8.80
CA THR A 45 4.82 -9.69 -9.66
C THR A 45 3.42 -9.19 -9.30
N VAL A 46 2.44 -10.09 -9.14
CA VAL A 46 1.06 -9.70 -8.79
C VAL A 46 1.03 -8.97 -7.45
N HIS A 47 1.73 -9.49 -6.43
CA HIS A 47 1.76 -8.86 -5.13
C HIS A 47 2.51 -7.52 -5.13
N ALA A 48 3.55 -7.38 -5.94
CA ALA A 48 4.23 -6.11 -6.14
C ALA A 48 3.28 -5.05 -6.71
N VAL A 49 2.49 -5.40 -7.73
CA VAL A 49 1.49 -4.51 -8.33
C VAL A 49 0.38 -4.15 -7.33
N LEU A 50 -0.12 -5.13 -6.57
CA LEU A 50 -1.13 -4.89 -5.53
C LEU A 50 -0.62 -3.92 -4.46
N VAL A 51 0.59 -4.14 -3.95
CA VAL A 51 1.22 -3.27 -2.95
C VAL A 51 1.45 -1.87 -3.51
N LEU A 52 2.00 -1.76 -4.73
CA LEU A 52 2.24 -0.46 -5.35
C LEU A 52 0.94 0.32 -5.52
N THR A 53 -0.13 -0.35 -5.99
CA THR A 53 -1.45 0.26 -6.16
C THR A 53 -2.00 0.74 -4.81
N ALA A 54 -1.88 -0.08 -3.77
CA ALA A 54 -2.34 0.28 -2.43
C ALA A 54 -1.57 1.49 -1.86
N LEU A 55 -0.25 1.58 -2.10
CA LEU A 55 0.55 2.74 -1.71
C LEU A 55 0.14 4.01 -2.47
N VAL A 56 -0.13 3.92 -3.78
CA VAL A 56 -0.66 5.05 -4.57
C VAL A 56 -2.00 5.53 -4.03
N ILE A 57 -2.91 4.59 -3.70
CA ILE A 57 -4.18 4.92 -3.06
C ILE A 57 -3.94 5.59 -1.70
N GLY A 58 -3.02 5.08 -0.88
CA GLY A 58 -2.65 5.69 0.39
C GLY A 58 -2.15 7.13 0.25
N ILE A 59 -1.33 7.41 -0.77
CA ILE A 59 -0.89 8.79 -1.07
C ILE A 59 -2.08 9.66 -1.46
N ALA A 60 -2.97 9.18 -2.33
CA ALA A 60 -4.18 9.92 -2.70
C ALA A 60 -5.08 10.21 -1.48
N GLN A 61 -5.23 9.23 -0.58
CA GLN A 61 -5.96 9.41 0.68
C GLN A 61 -5.31 10.48 1.57
N ALA A 62 -3.98 10.49 1.68
CA ALA A 62 -3.27 11.52 2.44
C ALA A 62 -3.53 12.93 1.88
N LEU A 63 -3.39 13.09 0.56
CA LEU A 63 -3.60 14.38 -0.11
C LEU A 63 -5.04 14.87 0.05
N LEU A 64 -6.03 13.99 -0.17
CA LEU A 64 -7.44 14.33 -0.03
C LEU A 64 -7.82 14.62 1.42
N GLY A 65 -7.30 13.84 2.37
CA GLY A 65 -7.54 14.04 3.80
C GLY A 65 -7.00 15.38 4.30
N ILE A 66 -5.79 15.76 3.87
CA ILE A 66 -5.20 17.07 4.19
C ILE A 66 -6.02 18.19 3.54
N LEU A 67 -6.28 18.10 2.24
CA LEU A 67 -7.03 19.12 1.48
C LEU A 67 -8.40 19.39 2.11
N LEU A 68 -9.10 18.32 2.49
CA LEU A 68 -10.44 18.41 3.07
C LEU A 68 -10.42 18.91 4.52
N LEU A 69 -9.30 18.74 5.25
CA LEU A 69 -9.15 19.27 6.61
C LEU A 69 -8.83 20.77 6.62
N THR A 70 -8.20 21.28 5.56
CA THR A 70 -7.75 22.68 5.46
C THR A 70 -8.67 23.61 4.67
N ASN A 71 -9.65 23.06 3.95
CA ASN A 71 -10.72 23.80 3.26
C ASN A 71 -11.97 23.89 4.13
#